data_AF-A0A920GT51-F1
#
_entry.id   AF-A0A920GT51-F1
#
_cell.length_a   1.000
_cell.length_b   1.000
_cell.length_c   1.000
_cell.angle_alpha   90.00
_cell.angle_beta   90.00
_cell.angle_gamma   90.00
#
_symmetry.space_group_name_H-M   'P 1'
#
loop_
_entity.id
_entity.type
_entity.pdbx_description
1 polymer ?
#
loop_
_entity_poly.entity_id
_entity_poly.type
_entity_poly.pdbx_seq_one_letter_code
_entity_poly.pdbx_strand_id
1 'polypeptide(L)'
;MNSKPAVFITNFNPRLTGVSSTIASVLKVQKNQLEVSLVGNPLYGCPSPIKKRDALRLSKNRPENKPFNIWHVRRNSEMQLAIIARDILRYPIKIVFTSAAQRRHSAWPRWLISKMDAVIATSEEAASYVSNVVSVIPHGIDLEHFTPSKNQKTIWSKTGLPGEYGIINVGRIRPEKGTDLFVEAMIEALPKLPKATAIIAGATKQKYIPFKKRLEARIKQAGLN
;
A
#
# COMPACT_ATOMS: atom_id res chain seq x y z
N MET A 1 -0.05 32.89 2.80
CA MET A 1 -1.42 32.35 3.00
C MET A 1 -1.42 30.95 2.41
N ASN A 2 -1.75 29.90 3.18
CA ASN A 2 -1.88 28.57 2.57
C ASN A 2 -3.20 28.53 1.78
N SER A 3 -3.09 28.44 0.47
CA SER A 3 -4.24 28.24 -0.42
C SER A 3 -4.99 26.96 -0.03
N LYS A 4 -6.30 26.99 -0.21
CA LYS A 4 -7.17 25.84 0.10
C LYS A 4 -6.77 24.65 -0.78
N PRO A 5 -6.62 23.43 -0.23
CA PRO A 5 -6.30 22.26 -1.04
C PRO A 5 -7.40 21.97 -2.08
N ALA A 6 -6.97 21.67 -3.30
CA ALA A 6 -7.83 21.19 -4.37
C ALA A 6 -7.99 19.66 -4.36
N VAL A 7 -7.02 18.95 -3.78
CA VAL A 7 -6.96 17.48 -3.78
C VAL A 7 -6.85 16.92 -2.35
N PHE A 8 -7.77 16.03 -2.01
CA PHE A 8 -7.83 15.35 -0.71
C PHE A 8 -7.44 13.88 -0.88
N ILE A 9 -6.30 13.50 -0.31
CA ILE A 9 -5.74 12.15 -0.36
C ILE A 9 -6.08 11.46 0.96
N THR A 10 -6.90 10.42 0.91
CA THR A 10 -7.40 9.78 2.15
C THR A 10 -6.52 8.63 2.60
N ASN A 11 -6.23 8.56 3.91
CA ASN A 11 -5.68 7.38 4.58
C ASN A 11 -6.39 7.15 5.91
N PHE A 12 -7.48 6.38 5.90
CA PHE A 12 -8.29 6.16 7.11
C PHE A 12 -7.84 4.96 7.93
N ASN A 13 -6.96 4.12 7.39
CA ASN A 13 -6.42 2.98 8.11
C ASN A 13 -5.30 3.42 9.06
N PRO A 14 -5.39 3.13 10.37
CA PRO A 14 -4.35 3.52 11.32
C PRO A 14 -3.07 2.70 11.18
N ARG A 15 -3.16 1.52 10.54
CA ARG A 15 -2.00 0.65 10.32
C ARG A 15 -1.25 1.00 9.04
N LEU A 16 0.08 1.02 9.11
CA LEU A 16 0.92 1.07 7.92
C LEU A 16 0.75 -0.23 7.13
N THR A 17 0.44 -0.09 5.84
CA THR A 17 0.18 -1.20 4.89
C THR A 17 0.72 -0.79 3.52
N GLY A 18 0.82 -1.73 2.57
CA GLY A 18 1.27 -1.41 1.21
C GLY A 18 0.51 -0.24 0.55
N VAL A 19 -0.81 -0.15 0.78
CA VAL A 19 -1.61 1.00 0.32
C VAL A 19 -1.15 2.30 0.97
N SER A 20 -0.91 2.28 2.29
CA SER A 20 -0.42 3.46 3.03
C SER A 20 0.99 3.87 2.58
N SER A 21 1.89 2.91 2.34
CA SER A 21 3.23 3.17 1.81
C SER A 21 3.18 3.80 0.42
N THR A 22 2.31 3.30 -0.47
CA THR A 22 2.11 3.88 -1.80
C THR A 22 1.60 5.31 -1.72
N ILE A 23 0.61 5.57 -0.84
CA ILE A 23 0.12 6.94 -0.61
C ILE A 23 1.26 7.84 -0.17
N ALA A 24 2.10 7.38 0.76
CA ALA A 24 3.21 8.16 1.27
C ALA A 24 4.23 8.51 0.18
N SER A 25 4.67 7.51 -0.60
CA SER A 25 5.64 7.70 -1.69
C SER A 25 5.12 8.67 -2.75
N VAL A 26 3.86 8.55 -3.16
CA VAL A 26 3.28 9.42 -4.19
C VAL A 26 3.02 10.83 -3.65
N LEU A 27 2.55 10.95 -2.41
CA LEU A 27 2.25 12.25 -1.79
C LEU A 27 3.51 13.12 -1.63
N LYS A 28 4.67 12.52 -1.37
CA LYS A 28 5.96 13.25 -1.32
C LYS A 28 6.25 14.01 -2.61
N VAL A 29 5.83 13.47 -3.76
CA VAL A 29 6.00 14.10 -5.08
C VAL A 29 4.83 15.05 -5.38
N GLN A 30 3.59 14.59 -5.18
CA GLN A 30 2.39 15.37 -5.52
C GLN A 30 2.30 16.70 -4.78
N LYS A 31 2.78 16.77 -3.53
CA LYS A 31 2.76 18.02 -2.75
C LYS A 31 3.56 19.17 -3.37
N ASN A 32 4.51 18.86 -4.26
CA ASN A 32 5.32 19.86 -4.96
C ASN A 32 4.67 20.32 -6.27
N GLN A 33 3.58 19.68 -6.71
CA GLN A 33 2.93 19.90 -8.01
C GLN A 33 1.46 20.29 -7.87
N LEU A 34 0.84 19.95 -6.74
CA LEU A 34 -0.59 20.09 -6.50
C LEU A 34 -0.86 20.61 -5.09
N GLU A 35 -1.93 21.38 -4.95
CA GLU A 35 -2.47 21.78 -3.65
C GLU A 35 -3.20 20.59 -3.00
N VAL A 36 -2.42 19.74 -2.32
CA VAL A 36 -2.89 18.48 -1.73
C VAL A 36 -2.99 18.54 -0.21
N SER A 37 -3.91 17.78 0.35
CA SER A 37 -3.98 17.51 1.79
C SER A 37 -4.20 16.04 2.08
N LEU A 38 -3.40 15.49 2.99
CA LEU A 38 -3.62 14.16 3.54
C LEU A 38 -4.78 14.21 4.53
N VAL A 39 -5.71 13.24 4.46
CA VAL A 39 -6.89 13.19 5.33
C VAL A 39 -6.88 11.89 6.15
N GLY A 40 -6.99 12.02 7.47
CA GLY A 40 -7.07 10.87 8.38
C GLY A 40 -5.78 10.65 9.16
N ASN A 41 -5.19 9.46 9.03
CA ASN A 41 -4.01 9.08 9.82
C ASN A 41 -2.72 9.55 9.15
N PRO A 42 -1.70 9.93 9.95
CA PRO A 42 -0.43 10.40 9.45
C PRO A 42 0.31 9.31 8.67
N LEU A 43 1.19 9.75 7.77
CA LEU A 43 2.08 8.90 7.01
C LEU A 43 3.50 9.45 7.12
N TYR A 44 4.47 8.55 7.26
CA TYR A 44 5.87 8.93 7.39
C TYR A 44 6.35 9.73 6.17
N GLY A 45 7.07 10.83 6.42
CA GLY A 45 7.59 11.72 5.38
C GLY A 45 6.52 12.54 4.64
N CYS A 46 5.27 12.55 5.12
CA CYS A 46 4.18 13.34 4.54
C CYS A 46 3.81 14.54 5.42
N PRO A 47 3.18 15.59 4.85
CA PRO A 47 2.60 16.67 5.64
C PRO A 47 1.59 16.15 6.68
N SER A 48 1.45 16.90 7.78
CA SER A 48 0.47 16.60 8.82
C SER A 48 -0.94 16.46 8.24
N PRO A 49 -1.68 15.37 8.54
CA PRO A 49 -3.00 15.17 7.98
C PRO A 49 -4.02 16.12 8.61
N ILE A 50 -5.04 16.49 7.83
CA ILE A 50 -6.25 17.12 8.36
C ILE A 50 -7.26 16.06 8.81
N LYS A 51 -8.14 16.45 9.73
CA LYS A 51 -9.22 15.55 10.19
C LYS A 51 -10.29 15.42 9.11
N LYS A 52 -11.03 14.30 9.11
CA LYS A 52 -12.17 14.07 8.19
C LYS A 52 -13.19 15.22 8.21
N ARG A 53 -13.48 15.76 9.39
CA ARG A 53 -14.40 16.90 9.58
C ARG A 53 -13.94 18.15 8.83
N ASP A 54 -12.63 18.42 8.85
CA ASP A 54 -12.04 19.59 8.20
C ASP A 54 -12.02 19.42 6.69
N ALA A 55 -11.69 18.21 6.21
CA ALA A 55 -11.77 17.87 4.79
C ALA A 55 -13.20 18.06 4.25
N LEU A 56 -14.22 17.60 4.98
CA LEU A 56 -15.63 17.81 4.60
C LEU A 56 -15.99 19.30 4.59
N ARG A 57 -15.62 20.05 5.64
CA ARG A 57 -15.89 21.49 5.72
C ARG A 57 -15.26 22.25 4.55
N LEU A 58 -14.01 21.95 4.22
CA LEU A 58 -13.30 22.58 3.09
C LEU A 58 -13.91 22.19 1.75
N SER A 59 -14.38 20.94 1.61
CA SER A 59 -14.97 20.44 0.36
C SER A 59 -16.36 20.99 0.04
N LYS A 60 -17.02 21.69 0.97
CA LYS A 60 -18.32 22.37 0.73
C LYS A 60 -18.28 23.31 -0.46
N ASN A 61 -17.17 24.04 -0.58
CA ASN A 61 -16.95 25.01 -1.65
C ASN A 61 -15.99 24.43 -2.69
N ARG A 62 -15.95 25.02 -3.88
CA ARG A 62 -14.95 24.70 -4.90
C ARG A 62 -13.56 25.25 -4.50
N PRO A 63 -12.45 24.68 -4.95
CA PRO A 63 -11.14 25.34 -4.88
C PRO A 63 -11.10 26.57 -5.77
N GLU A 64 -10.15 27.47 -5.53
CA GLU A 64 -9.97 28.65 -6.38
C GLU A 64 -9.65 28.20 -7.82
N ASN A 65 -10.32 28.82 -8.80
CA ASN A 65 -10.13 28.52 -10.23
C ASN A 65 -10.32 27.04 -10.65
N LYS A 66 -11.03 26.23 -9.85
CA LYS A 66 -11.36 24.84 -10.19
C LYS A 66 -12.86 24.56 -10.04
N PRO A 67 -13.46 23.73 -10.89
CA PRO A 67 -14.90 23.43 -10.81
C PRO A 67 -15.28 22.50 -9.64
N PHE A 68 -14.32 21.75 -9.08
CA PHE A 68 -14.56 20.77 -8.01
C PHE A 68 -13.28 20.44 -7.23
N ASN A 69 -13.46 19.84 -6.06
CA ASN A 69 -12.42 19.19 -5.28
C ASN A 69 -12.22 17.75 -5.77
N ILE A 70 -11.01 17.21 -5.67
CA ILE A 70 -10.75 15.79 -5.96
C ILE A 70 -10.59 15.04 -4.64
N TRP A 71 -11.34 13.97 -4.45
CA TRP A 71 -11.13 13.02 -3.35
C TRP A 71 -10.52 11.74 -3.92
N HIS A 72 -9.26 11.48 -3.56
CA HIS A 72 -8.55 10.29 -3.99
C HIS A 72 -8.61 9.22 -2.90
N VAL A 73 -9.31 8.12 -3.19
CA VAL A 73 -9.67 7.06 -2.22
C VAL A 73 -9.09 5.70 -2.63
N ARG A 74 -8.84 4.81 -1.66
CA ARG A 74 -8.26 3.48 -1.89
C ARG A 74 -8.96 2.35 -1.13
N ARG A 75 -9.82 2.68 -0.16
CA ARG A 75 -10.50 1.69 0.70
C ARG A 75 -12.00 1.93 0.79
N ASN A 76 -12.75 0.91 1.16
CA ASN A 76 -14.21 0.98 1.27
C ASN A 76 -14.69 2.13 2.17
N SER A 77 -14.07 2.34 3.33
CA SER A 77 -14.45 3.43 4.24
C SER A 77 -14.11 4.82 3.70
N GLU A 78 -13.09 4.92 2.86
CA GLU A 78 -12.70 6.15 2.18
C GLU A 78 -13.70 6.46 1.05
N MET A 79 -14.03 5.45 0.23
CA MET A 79 -15.05 5.54 -0.81
C MET A 79 -16.42 5.93 -0.24
N GLN A 80 -16.86 5.27 0.84
CA GLN A 80 -18.13 5.55 1.50
C GLN A 80 -18.25 7.03 1.89
N LEU A 81 -17.22 7.59 2.55
CA LEU A 81 -17.27 8.98 2.98
C LEU A 81 -17.28 9.95 1.80
N ALA A 82 -16.49 9.68 0.76
CA ALA A 82 -16.45 10.51 -0.44
C ALA A 82 -17.81 10.49 -1.18
N ILE A 83 -18.45 9.31 -1.29
CA ILE A 83 -19.77 9.16 -1.89
C ILE A 83 -20.82 9.92 -1.07
N ILE A 84 -20.81 9.80 0.26
CA ILE A 84 -21.75 10.56 1.10
C ILE A 84 -21.56 12.07 0.90
N ALA A 85 -20.31 12.55 0.88
CA ALA A 85 -20.02 13.96 0.67
C ALA A 85 -20.48 14.48 -0.69
N ARG A 86 -20.28 13.70 -1.76
CA ARG A 86 -20.66 14.09 -3.12
C ARG A 86 -22.15 13.92 -3.39
N ASP A 87 -22.73 12.76 -3.06
CA ASP A 87 -24.06 12.37 -3.54
C ASP A 87 -25.18 12.78 -2.57
N ILE A 88 -24.91 12.73 -1.26
CA ILE A 88 -25.90 13.09 -0.23
C ILE A 88 -25.76 14.56 0.16
N LEU A 89 -24.55 15.00 0.48
CA LEU A 89 -24.29 16.40 0.88
C LEU A 89 -24.13 17.34 -0.33
N ARG A 90 -24.10 16.80 -1.56
CA ARG A 90 -24.02 17.54 -2.84
C ARG A 90 -22.81 18.47 -2.93
N TYR A 91 -21.70 18.11 -2.28
CA TYR A 91 -20.47 18.90 -2.37
C TYR A 91 -19.84 18.77 -3.77
N PRO A 92 -19.19 19.82 -4.29
CA PRO A 92 -18.52 19.79 -5.59
C PRO A 92 -17.26 18.94 -5.52
N ILE A 93 -17.42 17.62 -5.61
CA ILE A 93 -16.37 16.61 -5.47
C ILE A 93 -16.39 15.68 -6.68
N LYS A 94 -15.20 15.36 -7.19
CA LYS A 94 -14.96 14.21 -8.07
C LYS A 94 -14.14 13.16 -7.32
N ILE A 95 -14.55 11.90 -7.43
CA ILE A 95 -13.96 10.79 -6.67
C ILE A 95 -13.08 9.96 -7.60
N VAL A 96 -11.79 9.91 -7.27
CA VAL A 96 -10.79 9.07 -7.96
C VAL A 96 -10.49 7.88 -7.06
N PHE A 97 -10.60 6.66 -7.59
CA PHE A 97 -10.25 5.44 -6.87
C PHE A 97 -9.02 4.78 -7.47
N THR A 98 -8.07 4.34 -6.64
CA THR A 98 -6.99 3.46 -7.11
C THR A 98 -7.26 2.01 -6.74
N SER A 99 -7.40 1.16 -7.75
CA SER A 99 -7.57 -0.29 -7.61
C SER A 99 -6.24 -1.01 -7.79
N ALA A 100 -5.88 -1.83 -6.80
CA ALA A 100 -4.72 -2.73 -6.85
C ALA A 100 -5.12 -4.21 -6.71
N ALA A 101 -6.41 -4.51 -6.72
CA ALA A 101 -6.90 -5.85 -6.46
C ALA A 101 -7.05 -6.62 -7.78
N GLN A 102 -6.29 -7.72 -7.90
CA GLN A 102 -6.40 -8.69 -9.01
C GLN A 102 -7.44 -9.77 -8.67
N ARG A 103 -8.66 -9.35 -8.35
CA ARG A 103 -9.78 -10.26 -8.09
C ARG A 103 -11.10 -9.55 -8.22
N ARG A 104 -12.14 -10.31 -8.56
CA ARG A 104 -13.51 -9.82 -8.55
C ARG A 104 -13.95 -9.48 -7.12
N HIS A 105 -14.32 -8.23 -6.90
CA HIS A 105 -14.86 -7.78 -5.62
C HIS A 105 -16.25 -8.36 -5.36
N SER A 106 -16.62 -8.52 -4.08
CA SER A 106 -18.00 -8.82 -3.68
C SER A 106 -18.96 -7.68 -4.06
N ALA A 107 -20.27 -7.90 -3.95
CA ALA A 107 -21.28 -6.94 -4.40
C ALA A 107 -21.08 -5.54 -3.80
N TRP A 108 -20.79 -5.44 -2.50
CA TRP A 108 -20.64 -4.16 -1.81
C TRP A 108 -19.47 -3.30 -2.32
N PRO A 109 -18.21 -3.76 -2.33
CA PRO A 109 -17.12 -2.96 -2.90
C PRO A 109 -17.31 -2.68 -4.39
N ARG A 110 -17.93 -3.58 -5.15
CA ARG A 110 -18.22 -3.34 -6.57
C ARG A 110 -19.20 -2.18 -6.76
N TRP A 111 -20.24 -2.11 -5.93
CA TRP A 111 -21.17 -0.97 -5.90
C TRP A 111 -20.48 0.34 -5.51
N LEU A 112 -19.56 0.30 -4.53
CA LEU A 112 -18.76 1.48 -4.20
C LEU A 112 -17.93 1.94 -5.41
N ILE A 113 -17.22 1.02 -6.07
CA ILE A 113 -16.38 1.31 -7.23
C ILE A 113 -17.20 1.87 -8.39
N SER A 114 -18.42 1.37 -8.63
CA SER A 114 -19.29 1.88 -9.70
C SER A 114 -19.75 3.33 -9.47
N LYS A 115 -19.53 3.89 -8.28
CA LYS A 115 -19.81 5.30 -7.97
C LYS A 115 -18.60 6.22 -8.15
N MET A 116 -17.43 5.69 -8.52
CA MET A 116 -16.23 6.49 -8.73
C MET A 116 -16.31 7.22 -10.08
N ASP A 117 -15.85 8.47 -10.12
CA ASP A 117 -15.80 9.26 -11.36
C ASP A 117 -14.64 8.81 -12.26
N ALA A 118 -13.55 8.32 -11.66
CA ALA A 118 -12.42 7.76 -12.37
C ALA A 118 -11.74 6.66 -11.55
N VAL A 119 -11.29 5.60 -12.22
CA VAL A 119 -10.51 4.53 -11.62
C VAL A 119 -9.10 4.49 -12.22
N ILE A 120 -8.09 4.45 -11.36
CA ILE A 120 -6.71 4.17 -11.73
C ILE A 120 -6.40 2.73 -11.32
N ALA A 121 -6.03 1.88 -12.26
CA ALA A 121 -5.58 0.53 -11.95
C ALA A 121 -4.04 0.51 -11.80
N THR A 122 -3.51 -0.40 -10.97
CA THR A 122 -2.05 -0.52 -10.79
C THR A 122 -1.39 -1.52 -11.74
N SER A 123 -2.18 -2.21 -12.56
CA SER A 123 -1.75 -3.14 -13.61
C SER A 123 -2.92 -3.43 -14.55
N GLU A 124 -2.63 -3.93 -15.75
CA GLU A 124 -3.66 -4.39 -16.70
C GLU A 124 -4.55 -5.48 -16.09
N GLU A 125 -3.93 -6.42 -15.35
CA GLU A 125 -4.69 -7.45 -14.63
C GLU A 125 -5.63 -6.85 -13.59
N ALA A 126 -5.23 -5.79 -12.87
CA ALA A 126 -6.15 -5.14 -11.93
C ALA A 126 -7.26 -4.36 -12.67
N ALA A 127 -6.95 -3.81 -13.85
CA ALA A 127 -7.90 -3.09 -14.68
C ALA A 127 -9.02 -4.00 -15.18
N SER A 128 -8.72 -5.25 -15.51
CA SER A 128 -9.72 -6.22 -15.99
C SER A 128 -10.84 -6.53 -14.99
N TYR A 129 -10.64 -6.27 -13.69
CA TYR A 129 -11.62 -6.52 -12.63
C TYR A 129 -12.54 -5.33 -12.27
N VAL A 130 -12.31 -4.15 -12.84
CA VAL A 130 -13.02 -2.92 -12.49
C VAL A 130 -13.42 -2.12 -13.73
N SER A 131 -14.58 -1.47 -13.68
CA SER A 131 -15.05 -0.58 -14.75
C SER A 131 -14.51 0.85 -14.57
N ASN A 132 -14.63 1.68 -15.60
CA ASN A 132 -14.26 3.11 -15.59
C ASN A 132 -12.76 3.37 -15.31
N VAL A 133 -11.90 2.46 -15.78
CA VAL A 133 -10.45 2.66 -15.72
C VAL A 133 -10.05 3.74 -16.71
N VAL A 134 -9.50 4.84 -16.22
CA VAL A 134 -9.00 5.95 -17.04
C VAL A 134 -7.51 5.83 -17.34
N SER A 135 -6.78 5.06 -16.52
CA SER A 135 -5.34 4.86 -16.68
C SER A 135 -4.85 3.67 -15.85
N VAL A 136 -3.80 3.02 -16.35
CA VAL A 136 -3.03 2.01 -15.63
C VAL A 136 -1.71 2.63 -15.21
N ILE A 137 -1.52 2.83 -13.90
CA ILE A 137 -0.33 3.46 -13.31
C ILE A 137 0.27 2.50 -12.26
N PRO A 138 1.38 1.81 -12.60
CA PRO A 138 2.07 0.93 -11.66
C PRO A 138 2.58 1.63 -10.41
N HIS A 139 2.85 0.85 -9.36
CA HIS A 139 3.53 1.36 -8.18
C HIS A 139 4.99 1.69 -8.50
N GLY A 140 5.43 2.89 -8.10
CA GLY A 140 6.84 3.28 -8.14
C GLY A 140 7.59 2.90 -6.86
N ILE A 141 8.91 3.03 -6.90
CA ILE A 141 9.82 2.86 -5.77
C ILE A 141 10.64 4.16 -5.58
N ASP A 142 10.85 4.55 -4.34
CA ASP A 142 11.65 5.72 -3.96
C ASP A 142 13.14 5.35 -4.06
N LEU A 143 13.81 5.75 -5.14
CA LEU A 143 15.21 5.36 -5.41
C LEU A 143 16.23 6.09 -4.54
N GLU A 144 15.86 7.21 -3.92
CA GLU A 144 16.71 7.86 -2.92
C GLU A 144 16.72 7.05 -1.62
N HIS A 145 15.57 6.47 -1.25
CA HIS A 145 15.46 5.62 -0.07
C HIS A 145 15.93 4.18 -0.31
N PHE A 146 15.55 3.59 -1.45
CA PHE A 146 15.90 2.23 -1.85
C PHE A 146 16.99 2.25 -2.91
N THR A 147 18.24 2.32 -2.44
CA THR A 147 19.43 2.31 -3.28
C THR A 147 20.41 1.22 -2.82
N PRO A 148 21.16 0.57 -3.73
CA PRO A 148 22.17 -0.41 -3.34
C PRO A 148 23.22 0.19 -2.39
N SER A 149 23.53 -0.53 -1.32
CA SER A 149 24.64 -0.15 -0.45
C SER A 149 25.98 -0.39 -1.13
N LYS A 150 26.92 0.55 -0.96
CA LYS A 150 28.32 0.41 -1.39
C LYS A 150 29.08 -0.69 -0.63
N ASN A 151 28.68 -0.98 0.62
CA ASN A 151 29.40 -1.89 1.53
C ASN A 151 28.45 -2.95 2.11
N GLN A 152 27.96 -3.85 1.25
CA GLN A 152 26.96 -4.88 1.63
C GLN A 152 27.45 -5.79 2.77
N LYS A 153 28.72 -6.23 2.75
CA LYS A 153 29.31 -7.07 3.80
C LYS A 153 29.30 -6.40 5.18
N THR A 154 29.64 -5.11 5.23
CA THR A 154 29.62 -4.32 6.48
C THR A 154 28.20 -4.11 7.00
N ILE A 155 27.20 -3.97 6.12
CA ILE A 155 25.80 -3.91 6.54
C ILE A 155 25.34 -5.28 7.05
N TRP A 156 25.72 -6.36 6.37
CA TRP A 156 25.39 -7.72 6.78
C TRP A 156 25.93 -8.02 8.17
N SER A 157 27.20 -7.71 8.44
CA SER A 157 27.81 -7.93 9.77
C SER A 157 27.08 -7.19 10.88
N LYS A 158 26.49 -6.02 10.60
CA LYS A 158 25.68 -5.26 11.57
C LYS A 158 24.32 -5.89 11.88
N THR A 159 23.83 -6.83 11.06
CA THR A 159 22.57 -7.54 11.32
C THR A 159 22.71 -8.56 12.45
N GLY A 160 23.93 -9.05 12.71
CA GLY A 160 24.19 -10.15 13.65
C GLY A 160 23.71 -11.52 13.17
N LEU A 161 23.21 -11.62 11.93
CA LEU A 161 22.80 -12.90 11.34
C LEU A 161 24.03 -13.72 10.91
N PRO A 162 23.98 -15.06 11.00
CA PRO A 162 25.10 -15.92 10.63
C PRO A 162 25.41 -15.86 9.13
N GLY A 163 26.58 -16.33 8.71
CA GLY A 163 27.01 -16.35 7.32
C GLY A 163 27.53 -15.00 6.80
N GLU A 164 27.71 -14.88 5.49
CA GLU A 164 28.26 -13.70 4.81
C GLU A 164 27.20 -12.90 4.04
N TYR A 165 26.04 -13.48 3.73
CA TYR A 165 24.95 -12.82 3.02
C TYR A 165 23.58 -13.46 3.28
N GLY A 166 22.51 -12.74 2.94
CA GLY A 166 21.14 -13.17 3.14
C GLY A 166 20.36 -13.38 1.86
N ILE A 167 19.50 -14.40 1.85
CA ILE A 167 18.46 -14.61 0.85
C ILE A 167 17.12 -14.35 1.55
N ILE A 168 16.36 -13.35 1.11
CA ILE A 168 15.21 -12.85 1.87
C ILE A 168 13.89 -12.94 1.11
N ASN A 169 12.86 -13.44 1.79
CA ASN A 169 11.46 -13.32 1.38
C ASN A 169 10.77 -12.25 2.24
N VAL A 170 10.32 -11.16 1.61
CA VAL A 170 9.64 -10.05 2.31
C VAL A 170 8.16 -10.05 1.98
N GLY A 171 7.31 -10.18 3.00
CA GLY A 171 5.87 -10.15 2.83
C GLY A 171 5.11 -10.73 4.01
N ARG A 172 3.79 -10.48 4.05
CA ARG A 172 2.93 -11.16 5.03
C ARG A 172 3.05 -12.68 4.87
N ILE A 173 3.23 -13.40 5.97
CA ILE A 173 3.33 -14.86 5.96
C ILE A 173 1.92 -15.45 5.70
N ARG A 174 1.72 -15.96 4.48
CA ARG A 174 0.50 -16.61 3.98
C ARG A 174 0.76 -17.29 2.63
N PRO A 175 -0.06 -18.29 2.21
CA PRO A 175 0.19 -19.04 0.98
C PRO A 175 0.34 -18.18 -0.27
N GLU A 176 -0.47 -17.11 -0.41
CA GLU A 176 -0.42 -16.24 -1.59
C GLU A 176 0.87 -15.39 -1.69
N LYS A 177 1.79 -15.54 -0.74
CA LYS A 177 3.13 -14.93 -0.76
C LYS A 177 4.25 -15.93 -1.05
N GLY A 178 3.92 -17.22 -1.26
CA GLY A 178 4.90 -18.25 -1.62
C GLY A 178 5.93 -18.51 -0.53
N THR A 179 5.62 -18.22 0.74
CA THR A 179 6.56 -18.42 1.84
C THR A 179 6.87 -19.91 2.06
N ASP A 180 5.90 -20.78 1.78
CA ASP A 180 6.07 -22.23 1.68
C ASP A 180 7.06 -22.63 0.59
N LEU A 181 6.91 -22.10 -0.63
CA LEU A 181 7.84 -22.36 -1.73
C LEU A 181 9.26 -21.89 -1.39
N PHE A 182 9.37 -20.72 -0.74
CA PHE A 182 10.65 -20.21 -0.26
C PHE A 182 11.29 -21.14 0.77
N VAL A 183 10.51 -21.66 1.73
CA VAL A 183 11.02 -22.60 2.74
C VAL A 183 11.56 -23.88 2.09
N GLU A 184 10.80 -24.52 1.20
CA GLU A 184 11.26 -25.74 0.53
C GLU A 184 12.51 -25.47 -0.33
N ALA A 185 12.54 -24.37 -1.06
CA ALA A 185 13.70 -23.99 -1.86
C ALA A 185 14.96 -23.76 -0.99
N MET A 186 14.82 -23.15 0.19
CA MET A 186 15.95 -22.91 1.08
C MET A 186 16.41 -24.17 1.82
N ILE A 187 15.51 -25.09 2.15
CA ILE A 187 15.87 -26.41 2.67
C ILE A 187 16.79 -27.16 1.70
N GLU A 188 16.50 -27.09 0.40
CA GLU A 188 17.34 -27.72 -0.63
C GLU A 188 18.65 -26.94 -0.89
N ALA A 189 18.58 -25.61 -0.91
CA ALA A 189 19.69 -24.76 -1.36
C ALA A 189 20.76 -24.52 -0.29
N LEU A 190 20.37 -24.33 0.99
CA LEU A 190 21.31 -23.91 2.04
C LEU A 190 22.49 -24.89 2.27
N PRO A 191 22.33 -26.22 2.18
CA PRO A 191 23.47 -27.14 2.26
C PRO A 191 24.55 -26.90 1.19
N LYS A 192 24.15 -26.36 0.02
CA LYS A 192 25.04 -26.00 -1.10
C LYS A 192 25.56 -24.56 -0.99
N LEU A 193 25.02 -23.76 -0.05
CA LEU A 193 25.31 -22.34 0.15
C LEU A 193 25.69 -22.07 1.62
N PRO A 194 26.81 -22.62 2.14
CA PRO A 194 27.14 -22.59 3.57
C PRO A 194 27.38 -21.19 4.14
N LYS A 195 27.54 -20.18 3.28
CA LYS A 195 27.71 -18.77 3.66
C LYS A 195 26.40 -17.97 3.65
N ALA A 196 25.28 -18.58 3.25
CA ALA A 196 23.99 -17.91 3.14
C ALA A 196 23.14 -18.08 4.39
N THR A 197 22.32 -17.07 4.69
CA THR A 197 21.22 -17.15 5.66
C THR A 197 19.90 -16.85 4.98
N ALA A 198 18.94 -17.77 5.11
CA ALA A 198 17.57 -17.54 4.65
C ALA A 198 16.80 -16.67 5.66
N ILE A 199 16.08 -15.66 5.19
CA ILE A 199 15.31 -14.72 6.03
C ILE A 199 13.87 -14.65 5.54
N ILE A 200 12.92 -14.84 6.46
CA ILE A 200 11.49 -14.61 6.21
C ILE A 200 11.06 -13.40 7.03
N ALA A 201 10.73 -12.30 6.34
CA ALA A 201 10.38 -11.04 6.98
C ALA A 201 8.93 -10.64 6.69
N GLY A 202 8.07 -10.76 7.71
CA GLY A 202 6.78 -10.08 7.71
C GLY A 202 5.74 -10.61 8.69
N ALA A 203 4.65 -9.84 8.82
CA ALA A 203 3.61 -10.11 9.80
C ALA A 203 2.68 -11.27 9.38
N THR A 204 2.20 -12.01 10.38
CA THR A 204 1.20 -13.08 10.22
C THR A 204 -0.14 -12.62 10.78
N LYS A 205 -1.23 -12.76 10.01
CA LYS A 205 -2.58 -12.55 10.57
C LYS A 205 -3.03 -13.79 11.34
N GLN A 206 -3.91 -13.63 12.33
CA GLN A 206 -4.44 -14.72 13.15
C GLN A 206 -4.83 -15.98 12.35
N LYS A 207 -5.60 -15.80 11.26
CA LYS A 207 -6.06 -16.91 10.41
C LYS A 207 -4.93 -17.70 9.69
N TYR A 208 -3.73 -17.14 9.60
CA TYR A 208 -2.56 -17.77 8.98
C TYR A 208 -1.52 -18.24 10.02
N ILE A 209 -1.81 -18.15 11.32
CA ILE A 209 -0.93 -18.72 12.36
C ILE A 209 -0.72 -20.23 12.16
N PRO A 210 -1.75 -21.05 11.84
CA PRO A 210 -1.53 -22.47 11.56
C PRO A 210 -0.59 -22.70 10.37
N PHE A 211 -0.67 -21.87 9.33
CA PHE A 211 0.23 -21.93 8.19
C PHE A 211 1.67 -21.62 8.61
N LYS A 212 1.89 -20.53 9.36
CA LYS A 212 3.20 -20.18 9.91
C LYS A 212 3.79 -21.33 10.74
N LYS A 213 3.00 -21.92 11.66
CA LYS A 213 3.46 -23.03 12.52
C LYS A 213 3.90 -24.25 11.72
N ARG A 214 3.23 -24.56 10.61
CA ARG A 214 3.65 -25.66 9.72
C ARG A 214 5.00 -25.36 9.06
N LEU A 215 5.23 -24.12 8.64
CA LEU A 215 6.53 -23.72 8.09
C LEU A 215 7.64 -23.82 9.14
N GLU A 216 7.41 -23.33 10.36
CA GLU A 216 8.37 -23.44 11.46
C GLU A 216 8.70 -24.90 11.79
N ALA A 217 7.69 -25.77 11.84
CA ALA A 217 7.91 -27.20 12.07
C ALA A 217 8.72 -27.86 10.94
N ARG A 218 8.46 -27.46 9.69
CA ARG A 218 9.17 -27.96 8.51
C ARG A 218 10.64 -27.52 8.49
N ILE A 219 10.92 -26.25 8.82
CA ILE A 219 12.27 -25.71 8.97
C ILE A 219 13.04 -26.50 10.04
N LYS A 220 12.42 -26.71 11.21
CA LYS A 220 13.02 -27.46 12.32
C LYS A 220 13.31 -28.92 11.95
N GLN A 221 12.40 -29.57 11.22
CA GLN A 221 12.58 -30.95 10.76
C GLN A 221 13.78 -31.09 9.81
N ALA A 222 14.08 -30.04 9.03
CA ALA A 222 15.24 -30.00 8.15
C ALA A 222 16.56 -29.68 8.89
N GLY A 223 16.54 -29.53 10.22
CA GLY A 223 17.72 -29.18 11.01
C GLY A 223 18.16 -27.71 10.84
N LEU A 224 17.27 -26.85 10.35
CA LEU A 224 17.50 -25.42 10.19
C LEU A 224 16.84 -24.64 11.35
N ASN A 225 17.33 -23.42 11.61
CA ASN A 225 16.83 -22.50 12.63
C ASN A 225 16.33 -21.20 12.02
#